data_AF-A0A954L095-F1
#
_entry.id   AF-A0A954L095-F1
#
_cell.length_a   1.000
_cell.length_b   1.000
_cell.length_c   1.000
_cell.angle_alpha   90.00
_cell.angle_beta   90.00
_cell.angle_gamma   90.00
#
_symmetry.space_group_name_H-M   'P 1'
#
loop_
_entity.id
_entity.type
_entity.pdbx_description
1 polymer ?
#
loop_
_entity_poly.entity_id
_entity_poly.type
_entity_poly.pdbx_seq_one_letter_code
_entity_poly.pdbx_strand_id
1 'polypeptide(L)'
;MINRLFNNFVPTRRPQSVVLPVAGIVLWISAASAIVQADEKLQPEVGWTKVIVCEGEACTTAVAADYTKDGIIDVIADTGNGVTRLLIGPDWKQEVVLDDDHKQRYIH
;
A
#
# COMPACT_ATOMS: atom_id res chain seq x y z
N MET A 1 -23.45 52.81 -67.82
CA MET A 1 -22.91 51.48 -67.46
C MET A 1 -24.09 50.61 -67.03
N ILE A 2 -24.69 49.81 -67.91
CA ILE A 2 -24.32 48.44 -68.38
C ILE A 2 -24.75 47.32 -67.38
N ASN A 3 -25.92 46.74 -67.69
CA ASN A 3 -26.30 45.31 -67.79
C ASN A 3 -26.20 44.25 -66.66
N ARG A 4 -27.30 43.47 -66.62
CA ARG A 4 -27.47 41.99 -66.58
C ARG A 4 -27.66 41.25 -65.23
N LEU A 5 -28.91 40.81 -65.03
CA LEU A 5 -29.45 39.45 -64.76
C LEU A 5 -28.45 38.33 -64.42
N PHE A 6 -28.79 37.44 -63.47
CA PHE A 6 -29.25 36.06 -63.75
C PHE A 6 -29.60 35.25 -62.47
N ASN A 7 -30.65 34.43 -62.63
CA ASN A 7 -31.25 33.40 -61.78
C ASN A 7 -30.28 32.41 -61.11
N ASN A 8 -30.73 31.71 -60.05
CA ASN A 8 -31.10 30.27 -60.13
C ASN A 8 -31.60 29.68 -58.79
N PHE A 9 -32.66 28.87 -58.93
CA PHE A 9 -33.38 28.02 -57.98
C PHE A 9 -32.56 26.74 -57.63
N VAL A 10 -33.07 25.84 -56.75
CA VAL A 10 -32.80 24.36 -56.58
C VAL A 10 -32.55 23.95 -55.09
N PRO A 11 -32.98 22.77 -54.56
CA PRO A 11 -34.14 22.66 -53.66
C PRO A 11 -33.87 21.84 -52.36
N THR A 12 -34.86 21.69 -51.49
CA THR A 12 -34.83 20.78 -50.33
C THR A 12 -34.97 19.30 -50.74
N ARG A 13 -34.11 18.39 -50.25
CA ARG A 13 -34.35 16.92 -50.25
C ARG A 13 -34.04 16.30 -48.88
N ARG A 14 -34.93 15.37 -48.49
CA ARG A 14 -35.06 14.64 -47.22
C ARG A 14 -33.87 13.70 -46.92
N PRO A 15 -33.63 13.34 -45.64
CA PRO A 15 -32.60 12.37 -45.28
C PRO A 15 -32.99 10.97 -45.77
N GLN A 16 -32.09 10.32 -46.51
CA GLN A 16 -32.21 8.90 -46.85
C GLN A 16 -31.50 8.07 -45.79
N SER A 17 -32.23 7.12 -45.22
CA SER A 17 -31.74 6.07 -44.33
C SER A 17 -30.78 5.15 -45.08
N VAL A 18 -29.55 5.01 -44.59
CA VAL A 18 -28.60 3.99 -45.07
C VAL A 18 -28.70 2.80 -44.13
N VAL A 19 -29.28 1.70 -44.62
CA VAL A 19 -29.21 0.37 -44.01
C VAL A 19 -28.05 -0.35 -44.70
N LEU A 20 -27.04 -0.81 -43.95
CA LEU A 20 -25.99 -1.69 -44.46
C LEU A 20 -26.19 -3.12 -43.93
N PRO A 21 -25.99 -4.16 -44.77
CA PRO A 21 -26.38 -5.53 -44.48
C PRO A 21 -25.31 -6.29 -43.67
N VAL A 22 -25.83 -7.31 -42.99
CA VAL A 22 -25.18 -8.29 -42.13
C VAL A 22 -24.11 -9.09 -42.88
N ALA A 23 -22.84 -8.96 -42.49
CA ALA A 23 -21.82 -10.00 -42.68
C ALA A 23 -20.58 -9.71 -41.81
N GLY A 24 -20.39 -10.51 -40.75
CA GLY A 24 -19.11 -10.65 -40.05
C GLY A 24 -19.12 -10.14 -38.62
N ILE A 25 -18.73 -11.04 -37.70
CA ILE A 25 -18.44 -10.83 -36.27
C ILE A 25 -19.65 -11.02 -35.35
N VAL A 26 -20.11 -12.27 -35.23
CA VAL A 26 -20.75 -12.75 -33.99
C VAL A 26 -19.62 -13.14 -33.04
N LEU A 27 -19.24 -12.20 -32.18
CA LEU A 27 -18.22 -12.38 -31.16
C LEU A 27 -18.81 -13.28 -30.07
N TRP A 28 -18.35 -14.53 -30.04
CA TRP A 28 -18.65 -15.53 -29.01
C TRP A 28 -18.14 -15.04 -27.65
N ILE A 29 -18.98 -14.36 -26.86
CA ILE A 29 -18.73 -14.22 -25.43
C ILE A 29 -19.32 -15.47 -24.76
N SER A 30 -18.56 -16.57 -24.81
CA SER A 30 -18.71 -17.63 -23.79
C SER A 30 -18.19 -17.07 -22.48
N ALA A 31 -18.99 -16.24 -21.81
CA ALA A 31 -18.82 -16.03 -20.38
C ALA A 31 -19.26 -17.33 -19.71
N ALA A 32 -18.36 -18.31 -19.67
CA ALA A 32 -18.45 -19.44 -18.78
C ALA A 32 -18.44 -18.86 -17.35
N SER A 33 -19.62 -18.50 -16.87
CA SER A 33 -19.91 -18.32 -15.45
C SER A 33 -20.00 -19.71 -14.84
N ALA A 34 -18.90 -20.45 -14.91
CA ALA A 34 -18.63 -21.61 -14.09
C ALA A 34 -17.44 -21.21 -13.23
N ILE A 35 -17.76 -20.38 -12.23
CA ILE A 35 -17.22 -20.43 -10.89
C ILE A 35 -15.74 -20.83 -10.89
N VAL A 36 -14.86 -19.82 -11.03
CA VAL A 36 -13.56 -19.91 -10.39
C VAL A 36 -13.89 -20.08 -8.91
N GLN A 37 -13.95 -21.33 -8.44
CA GLN A 37 -13.87 -21.64 -7.03
C GLN A 37 -12.45 -21.26 -6.66
N ALA A 38 -12.25 -19.97 -6.39
CA ALA A 38 -11.08 -19.52 -5.67
C ALA A 38 -11.12 -20.30 -4.36
N ASP A 39 -10.14 -21.16 -4.20
CA ASP A 39 -9.87 -21.91 -2.99
C ASP A 39 -9.91 -20.93 -1.80
N GLU A 40 -10.99 -20.98 -1.02
CA GLU A 40 -11.26 -20.13 0.14
C GLU A 40 -10.37 -20.52 1.34
N LYS A 41 -9.20 -21.13 1.11
CA LYS A 41 -8.34 -21.66 2.16
C LYS A 41 -6.85 -21.50 1.85
N LEU A 42 -6.38 -20.26 1.95
CA LEU A 42 -5.05 -19.98 2.49
C LEU A 42 -5.02 -18.51 2.93
N GLN A 43 -5.74 -18.20 4.01
CA GLN A 43 -5.29 -17.07 4.82
C GLN A 43 -3.89 -17.48 5.31
N PRO A 44 -2.83 -16.71 5.02
CA PRO A 44 -1.55 -16.99 5.66
C PRO A 44 -1.84 -16.97 7.16
N GLU A 45 -1.49 -18.05 7.87
CA GLU A 45 -1.41 -17.95 9.32
C GLU A 45 -0.69 -16.66 9.64
N VAL A 46 -1.30 -15.78 10.44
CA VAL A 46 -0.72 -14.48 10.81
C VAL A 46 0.64 -14.78 11.42
N GLY A 47 1.66 -14.72 10.57
CA GLY A 47 2.96 -15.24 10.86
C GLY A 47 3.63 -14.27 11.81
N TRP A 48 4.28 -14.79 12.83
CA TRP A 48 5.14 -13.98 13.68
C TRP A 48 6.22 -13.33 12.80
N THR A 49 6.15 -12.02 12.66
CA THR A 49 7.17 -11.24 11.92
C THR A 49 8.28 -10.90 12.89
N LYS A 50 9.48 -11.44 12.65
CA LYS A 50 10.67 -11.08 13.42
C LYS A 50 11.11 -9.67 13.04
N VAL A 51 11.33 -8.82 14.04
CA VAL A 51 11.93 -7.49 13.89
C VAL A 51 13.16 -7.42 14.78
N ILE A 52 14.20 -6.73 14.30
CA ILE A 52 15.42 -6.46 15.07
C ILE A 52 15.28 -5.05 15.65
N VAL A 53 15.25 -4.95 16.97
CA VAL A 53 15.14 -3.67 17.71
C VAL A 53 16.53 -3.10 17.98
N CYS A 54 17.48 -3.96 18.36
CA CYS A 54 18.88 -3.61 18.61
C CYS A 54 19.77 -4.82 18.32
N GLU A 55 20.99 -4.59 17.81
CA GLU A 55 21.98 -5.62 17.52
C GLU A 55 23.40 -5.14 17.87
N GLY A 56 24.34 -6.08 18.00
CA GLY A 56 25.77 -5.78 18.19
C GLY A 56 26.25 -5.77 19.65
N GLU A 57 25.35 -5.63 20.61
CA GLU A 57 25.70 -5.57 22.04
C GLU A 57 25.05 -6.70 22.86
N ALA A 58 25.63 -6.99 24.03
CA ALA A 58 25.03 -7.93 24.96
C ALA A 58 23.78 -7.32 25.60
N CYS A 59 22.67 -8.06 25.59
CA CYS A 59 21.42 -7.66 26.24
C CYS A 59 20.95 -8.76 27.19
N THR A 60 20.94 -8.47 28.49
CA THR A 60 20.45 -9.42 29.51
C THR A 60 18.97 -9.20 29.83
N THR A 61 18.55 -7.93 29.83
CA THR A 61 17.21 -7.52 30.25
C THR A 61 16.63 -6.52 29.28
N ALA A 62 15.37 -6.72 28.89
CA ALA A 62 14.61 -5.79 28.08
C ALA A 62 13.14 -5.74 28.56
N VAL A 63 12.55 -4.55 28.55
CA VAL A 63 11.15 -4.29 28.94
C VAL A 63 10.47 -3.48 27.84
N ALA A 64 9.37 -4.01 27.33
CA ALA A 64 8.58 -3.39 26.27
C ALA A 64 7.33 -2.70 26.85
N ALA A 65 7.14 -1.42 26.54
CA ALA A 65 5.95 -0.65 26.89
C ALA A 65 5.82 0.58 25.99
N ASP A 66 4.66 1.22 25.97
CA ASP A 66 4.47 2.52 25.34
C ASP A 66 4.88 3.63 26.32
N TYR A 67 6.15 4.03 26.29
CA TYR A 67 6.69 5.05 27.19
C TYR A 67 6.43 6.46 26.66
N THR A 68 6.38 6.63 25.33
CA THR A 68 6.11 7.90 24.66
C THR A 68 4.62 8.28 24.60
N LYS A 69 3.72 7.31 24.82
CA LYS A 69 2.25 7.44 24.76
C LYS A 69 1.72 7.71 23.35
N ASP A 70 2.40 7.21 22.33
CA ASP A 70 1.99 7.35 20.93
C ASP A 70 1.26 6.10 20.39
N GLY A 71 1.12 5.05 21.22
CA GLY A 71 0.52 3.77 20.86
C GLY A 71 1.48 2.81 20.16
N ILE A 72 2.76 3.16 20.03
CA ILE A 72 3.82 2.33 19.48
C ILE A 72 4.64 1.77 20.66
N ILE A 73 5.11 0.52 20.51
CA ILE A 73 5.90 -0.12 21.56
C ILE A 73 7.34 0.39 21.52
N ASP A 74 7.76 0.98 22.63
CA ASP A 74 9.13 1.30 22.93
C ASP A 74 9.77 0.17 23.74
N VAL A 75 11.11 0.14 23.77
CA VAL A 75 11.87 -0.92 24.47
C VAL A 75 12.96 -0.28 25.32
N ILE A 76 12.95 -0.54 26.62
CA ILE A 76 14.10 -0.28 27.49
C ILE A 76 14.96 -1.54 27.53
N ALA A 77 16.24 -1.42 27.20
CA ALA A 77 17.18 -2.55 27.23
C ALA A 77 18.54 -2.13 27.79
N ASP A 78 19.20 -3.08 28.46
CA ASP A 78 20.65 -2.99 28.72
C ASP A 78 21.38 -3.31 27.41
N THR A 79 22.15 -2.36 26.89
CA THR A 79 22.87 -2.49 25.61
C THR A 79 24.36 -2.73 25.83
N GLY A 80 24.72 -3.47 26.88
CA GLY A 80 26.10 -3.77 27.22
C GLY A 80 26.85 -2.58 27.82
N ASN A 81 28.05 -2.87 28.33
CA ASN A 81 28.94 -1.89 28.97
C ASN A 81 28.32 -1.06 30.12
N GLY A 82 27.22 -1.52 30.69
CA GLY A 82 26.54 -0.83 31.79
C GLY A 82 25.67 0.35 31.34
N VAL A 83 25.19 0.33 30.10
CA VAL A 83 24.36 1.39 29.50
C VAL A 83 22.94 0.90 29.30
N THR A 84 21.98 1.54 29.97
CA THR A 84 20.54 1.33 29.76
C THR A 84 20.01 2.38 28.78
N ARG A 85 19.34 1.91 27.72
CA ARG A 85 18.77 2.76 26.67
C ARG A 85 17.27 2.54 26.54
N LEU A 86 16.55 3.60 26.21
CA LEU A 86 15.19 3.57 25.69
C LEU A 86 15.26 3.67 24.16
N LEU A 87 14.77 2.64 23.48
CA LEU A 87 14.65 2.54 22.02
C LEU A 87 13.21 2.88 21.62
N ILE A 88 13.04 3.97 20.90
CA ILE A 88 11.72 4.52 20.56
C ILE A 88 11.24 3.92 19.23
N GLY A 89 10.01 3.38 19.22
CA GLY A 89 9.41 2.84 18.01
C GLY A 89 9.07 3.92 16.97
N PRO A 90 8.67 3.56 15.74
CA PRO A 90 8.49 2.21 15.21
C PRO A 90 9.73 1.62 14.51
N ASP A 91 10.82 2.38 14.40
CA ASP A 91 12.05 1.88 13.76
C ASP A 91 13.19 1.61 14.74
N TRP A 92 13.02 1.95 16.02
CA TRP A 92 13.97 1.72 17.12
C TRP A 92 15.38 2.24 16.87
N LYS A 93 15.53 3.20 15.95
CA LYS A 93 16.81 3.87 15.68
C LYS A 93 17.06 5.04 16.60
N GLN A 94 15.98 5.64 17.11
CA GLN A 94 16.10 6.70 18.09
C GLN A 94 16.31 6.08 19.47
N GLU A 95 17.41 6.48 20.10
CA GLU A 95 17.78 6.05 21.44
C GLU A 95 17.85 7.23 22.41
N VAL A 96 17.45 6.97 23.66
CA VAL A 96 17.68 7.86 24.80
C VAL A 96 18.45 7.08 25.84
N VAL A 97 19.63 7.57 26.22
CA VAL A 97 20.40 6.98 27.32
C VAL A 97 19.72 7.33 28.63
N LEU A 98 19.29 6.30 29.36
CA LEU A 98 18.65 6.45 30.68
C LEU A 98 19.69 6.34 31.81
N ASP A 99 20.72 5.53 31.60
CA ASP A 99 21.86 5.34 32.49
C ASP A 99 23.08 4.90 31.67
N ASP A 100 24.27 5.38 32.02
CA ASP A 100 25.53 5.17 31.31
C ASP A 100 26.68 4.55 32.14
N ASP A 101 26.50 4.28 33.43
CA ASP A 101 27.52 3.62 34.27
C ASP A 101 26.92 2.82 35.44
N HIS A 102 26.01 1.89 35.16
CA HIS A 102 25.45 1.07 36.23
C HIS A 102 26.32 -0.12 36.66
N LYS A 103 27.49 -0.34 36.03
CA LYS A 103 28.51 -1.38 36.32
C LYS A 103 28.03 -2.84 36.33
N GLN A 104 26.73 -3.05 36.31
CA GLN A 104 26.03 -4.32 36.18
C GLN A 104 25.62 -4.55 34.74
N ARG A 105 25.13 -5.77 34.45
CA ARG A 105 24.64 -6.18 33.12
C ARG A 105 23.12 -6.31 33.06
N TYR A 106 22.40 -5.57 33.90
CA TYR A 106 20.94 -5.62 33.97
C TYR A 106 20.40 -4.23 34.35
N ILE A 107 19.18 -3.98 33.91
CA ILE A 107 18.40 -2.81 34.34
C ILE A 107 18.10 -2.97 35.84
N HIS A 108 18.38 -1.94 36.64
CA HIS A 108 18.21 -1.93 38.10
C HIS A 108 17.21 -0.88 38.57
#